data_AF-A0A8T4H1I4-F1
#
_entry.id   AF-A0A8T4H1I4-F1
#
_cell.length_a   1.000
_cell.length_b   1.000
_cell.length_c   1.000
_cell.angle_alpha   90.00
_cell.angle_beta   90.00
_cell.angle_gamma   90.00
#
_symmetry.space_group_name_H-M   'P 1'
#
loop_
_entity.id
_entity.type
_entity.pdbx_description
1 polymer ?
#
loop_
_entity_poly.entity_id
_entity_poly.type
_entity_poly.pdbx_seq_one_letter_code
_entity_poly.pdbx_strand_id
1 'polypeptide(L)'
;MLSDLFLEIEKENNNEEISDFLNILDCIYKNKEPEIDENIFKNLGIEKRENDLKIYGKNYPLFKMLYYFNEIPLFNSEKESIIFLKNNNLNPSKTYIELNISEKEILKELILDYAENKVPNMYKTFVKDLIFGNTYYFSKYNMELKEYVSKLNSAYKLKEYDIVKNCILKKGLPPKNLILKYKTDLSKSIDLFNKKLSNSKIREFSINFNGKDFDCQCVYFKQSLWDKIKGWFFGEINGIHYPALANISYNNQKIDSLKPFFILNDNEDEINVVARVPKLLYLKYGLTLNHIKLNGKHTYFGKWNTKNFKKILDV
;
A
#
# COMPACT_ATOMS: atom_id res chain seq x y z
N MET A 1 -9.72 3.17 -12.57
CA MET A 1 -8.94 2.34 -11.62
C MET A 1 -8.85 0.93 -12.17
N LEU A 2 -7.90 0.11 -11.69
CA LEU A 2 -7.76 -1.27 -12.20
C LEU A 2 -9.06 -2.08 -12.03
N SER A 3 -9.80 -1.84 -10.93
CA SER A 3 -11.13 -2.42 -10.69
C SER A 3 -12.16 -2.11 -11.78
N ASP A 4 -12.06 -0.95 -12.44
CA ASP A 4 -13.01 -0.57 -13.49
C ASP A 4 -12.76 -1.41 -14.75
N LEU A 5 -11.48 -1.69 -15.05
CA LEU A 5 -11.10 -2.61 -16.12
C LEU A 5 -11.51 -4.06 -15.80
N PHE A 6 -11.47 -4.48 -14.54
CA PHE A 6 -12.01 -5.79 -14.15
C PHE A 6 -13.49 -5.91 -14.48
N LEU A 7 -14.29 -4.90 -14.15
CA LEU A 7 -15.73 -4.84 -14.46
C LEU A 7 -16.01 -4.79 -15.97
N GLU A 8 -15.17 -4.09 -16.74
CA GLU A 8 -15.27 -4.06 -18.20
C GLU A 8 -15.03 -5.44 -18.80
N ILE A 9 -13.97 -6.13 -18.40
CA ILE A 9 -13.64 -7.48 -18.88
C ILE A 9 -14.75 -8.46 -18.52
N GLU A 10 -15.29 -8.39 -17.30
CA GLU A 10 -16.40 -9.24 -16.85
C GLU A 10 -17.64 -9.05 -17.72
N LYS A 11 -18.03 -7.81 -18.03
CA LYS A 11 -19.20 -7.52 -18.89
C LYS A 11 -19.04 -8.04 -20.32
N GLU A 12 -17.81 -8.10 -20.81
CA GLU A 12 -17.51 -8.55 -22.17
C GLU A 12 -17.28 -10.06 -22.27
N ASN A 13 -17.13 -10.76 -21.14
CA ASN A 13 -16.80 -12.19 -21.11
C ASN A 13 -17.79 -12.95 -20.23
N ASN A 14 -18.61 -13.80 -20.84
CA ASN A 14 -19.54 -14.69 -20.14
C ASN A 14 -18.88 -15.99 -19.65
N ASN A 15 -17.57 -15.98 -19.37
CA ASN A 15 -16.85 -17.16 -18.90
C ASN A 15 -16.75 -17.13 -17.36
N GLU A 16 -17.33 -18.14 -16.72
CA GLU A 16 -17.39 -18.27 -15.26
C GLU A 16 -16.00 -18.29 -14.61
N GLU A 17 -15.05 -19.05 -15.16
CA GLU A 17 -13.66 -19.12 -14.67
C GLU A 17 -12.96 -17.74 -14.71
N ILE A 18 -13.25 -16.92 -15.74
CA ILE A 18 -12.73 -15.55 -15.83
C ILE A 18 -13.40 -14.63 -14.81
N SER A 19 -14.71 -14.73 -14.61
CA SER A 19 -15.43 -13.94 -13.60
C SER A 19 -14.92 -14.25 -12.18
N ASP A 20 -14.75 -15.53 -11.84
CA ASP A 20 -14.17 -15.94 -10.55
C ASP A 20 -12.76 -15.38 -10.35
N PHE A 21 -11.92 -15.49 -11.39
CA PHE A 21 -10.56 -14.95 -11.33
C PHE A 21 -10.56 -13.43 -11.13
N LEU A 22 -11.41 -12.71 -11.86
CA LEU A 22 -11.57 -11.25 -11.73
C LEU A 22 -12.05 -10.85 -10.34
N ASN A 23 -13.01 -11.57 -9.76
CA ASN A 23 -13.50 -11.34 -8.41
C ASN A 23 -12.37 -11.49 -7.38
N ILE A 24 -11.55 -12.54 -7.49
CA ILE A 24 -10.37 -12.72 -6.62
C ILE A 24 -9.40 -11.55 -6.80
N LEU A 25 -9.05 -11.20 -8.03
CA LEU A 25 -8.11 -10.09 -8.29
C LEU A 25 -8.62 -8.75 -7.74
N ASP A 26 -9.92 -8.47 -7.86
CA ASP A 26 -10.56 -7.27 -7.32
C ASP A 26 -10.55 -7.25 -5.79
N CYS A 27 -10.83 -8.40 -5.15
CA CYS A 27 -10.71 -8.54 -3.70
C CYS A 27 -9.28 -8.24 -3.23
N ILE A 28 -8.27 -8.84 -3.86
CA ILE A 28 -6.86 -8.59 -3.54
C ILE A 28 -6.47 -7.13 -3.79
N TYR A 29 -6.91 -6.53 -4.91
CA TYR A 29 -6.68 -5.11 -5.22
C TYR A 29 -7.27 -4.18 -4.16
N LYS A 30 -8.45 -4.50 -3.64
CA LYS A 30 -9.16 -3.75 -2.60
C LYS A 30 -8.74 -4.11 -1.18
N ASN A 31 -7.73 -4.97 -1.00
CA ASN A 31 -7.28 -5.50 0.29
C ASN A 31 -8.41 -6.14 1.11
N LYS A 32 -9.27 -6.93 0.44
CA LYS A 32 -10.33 -7.74 1.04
C LYS A 32 -9.97 -9.23 0.94
N GLU A 33 -10.51 -10.00 1.86
CA GLU A 33 -10.52 -11.46 1.75
C GLU A 33 -11.49 -11.87 0.63
N PRO A 34 -11.07 -12.67 -0.36
CA PRO A 34 -12.00 -13.29 -1.30
C PRO A 34 -12.86 -14.36 -0.60
N GLU A 35 -14.17 -14.20 -0.67
CA GLU A 35 -15.18 -15.12 -0.12
C GLU A 35 -15.59 -16.14 -1.21
N ILE A 36 -14.69 -17.08 -1.51
CA ILE A 36 -14.83 -18.04 -2.62
C ILE A 36 -14.46 -19.45 -2.15
N ASP A 37 -15.09 -20.47 -2.74
CA ASP A 37 -14.84 -21.89 -2.45
C ASP A 37 -13.37 -22.30 -2.73
N GLU A 38 -12.81 -23.15 -1.88
CA GLU A 38 -11.42 -23.62 -2.02
C GLU A 38 -11.15 -24.38 -3.34
N ASN A 39 -12.16 -25.06 -3.89
CA ASN A 39 -12.07 -25.74 -5.18
C ASN A 39 -11.88 -24.72 -6.32
N ILE A 40 -12.50 -23.55 -6.24
CA ILE A 40 -12.35 -22.49 -7.25
C ILE A 40 -10.91 -21.97 -7.21
N PHE A 41 -10.33 -21.74 -6.02
CA PHE A 41 -8.91 -21.38 -5.92
C PHE A 41 -8.02 -22.42 -6.59
N LYS A 42 -8.22 -23.71 -6.28
CA LYS A 42 -7.44 -24.81 -6.84
C LYS A 42 -7.55 -24.87 -8.36
N ASN A 43 -8.77 -24.74 -8.91
CA ASN A 43 -9.03 -24.74 -10.35
C ASN A 43 -8.32 -23.57 -11.06
N LEU A 44 -8.24 -22.42 -10.41
CA LEU A 44 -7.54 -21.24 -10.93
C LEU A 44 -6.02 -21.27 -10.72
N GLY A 45 -5.48 -22.32 -10.07
CA GLY A 45 -4.07 -22.41 -9.73
C GLY A 45 -3.65 -21.41 -8.67
N ILE A 46 -4.56 -21.09 -7.74
CA ILE A 46 -4.36 -20.20 -6.61
C ILE A 46 -4.28 -21.03 -5.33
N GLU A 47 -3.23 -20.81 -4.56
CA GLU A 47 -3.01 -21.46 -3.26
C GLU A 47 -3.30 -20.45 -2.14
N LYS A 48 -4.24 -20.79 -1.26
CA LYS A 48 -4.48 -20.06 0.00
C LYS A 48 -3.50 -20.59 1.06
N ARG A 49 -2.77 -19.68 1.71
CA ARG A 49 -1.90 -19.98 2.86
C ARG A 49 -2.41 -19.24 4.08
N GLU A 50 -2.76 -20.00 5.11
CA GLU A 50 -3.29 -19.48 6.37
C GLU A 50 -2.16 -19.08 7.32
N ASN A 51 -2.42 -18.07 8.17
CA ASN A 51 -1.48 -17.57 9.17
C ASN A 51 -0.06 -17.27 8.61
N ASP A 52 -0.01 -16.71 7.40
CA ASP A 52 1.22 -16.29 6.75
C ASP A 52 1.46 -14.77 6.93
N LEU A 53 2.67 -14.29 6.63
CA LEU A 53 2.99 -12.86 6.74
C LEU A 53 2.12 -12.03 5.78
N LYS A 54 1.40 -11.03 6.27
CA LYS A 54 0.63 -10.05 5.47
C LYS A 54 1.46 -8.86 5.01
N ILE A 55 2.78 -9.05 4.92
CA ILE A 55 3.73 -8.03 4.46
C ILE A 55 3.86 -8.13 2.94
N TYR A 56 3.67 -7.00 2.26
CA TYR A 56 3.91 -6.89 0.81
C TYR A 56 5.40 -7.08 0.51
N GLY A 57 5.72 -7.69 -0.64
CA GLY A 57 7.10 -7.80 -1.07
C GLY A 57 7.77 -9.14 -0.85
N LYS A 58 7.00 -10.22 -0.67
CA LYS A 58 7.54 -11.58 -0.48
C LYS A 58 8.37 -12.11 -1.64
N ASN A 59 8.18 -11.54 -2.84
CA ASN A 59 8.95 -11.81 -4.05
C ASN A 59 10.18 -10.89 -4.21
N TYR A 60 10.45 -9.98 -3.26
CA TYR A 60 11.66 -9.15 -3.21
C TYR A 60 12.67 -9.71 -2.20
N PRO A 61 13.93 -9.27 -2.25
CA PRO A 61 14.88 -9.52 -1.17
C PRO A 61 14.28 -9.16 0.18
N LEU A 62 14.50 -10.00 1.20
CA LEU A 62 13.94 -9.86 2.54
C LEU A 62 14.17 -8.47 3.12
N PHE A 63 15.36 -7.88 2.91
CA PHE A 63 15.65 -6.56 3.45
C PHE A 63 14.73 -5.47 2.87
N LYS A 64 14.31 -5.61 1.61
CA LYS A 64 13.34 -4.69 0.99
C LYS A 64 11.94 -4.95 1.51
N MET A 65 11.54 -6.22 1.63
CA MET A 65 10.24 -6.60 2.19
C MET A 65 10.05 -5.99 3.58
N LEU A 66 11.06 -6.10 4.44
CA LEU A 66 11.05 -5.56 5.79
C LEU A 66 11.11 -4.03 5.83
N TYR A 67 11.98 -3.41 5.03
CA TYR A 67 12.08 -1.94 4.97
C TYR A 67 10.79 -1.28 4.46
N TYR A 68 10.13 -1.85 3.46
CA TYR A 68 8.89 -1.30 2.90
C TYR A 68 7.63 -1.63 3.72
N PHE A 69 7.75 -2.38 4.82
CA PHE A 69 6.65 -2.57 5.75
C PHE A 69 6.34 -1.27 6.48
N ASN A 70 5.19 -0.69 6.15
CA ASN A 70 4.82 0.69 6.51
C ASN A 70 3.59 0.78 7.44
N GLU A 71 3.13 -0.36 7.99
CA GLU A 71 2.08 -0.34 9.02
C GLU A 71 2.69 -0.05 10.40
N ILE A 72 3.82 -0.70 10.70
CA ILE A 72 4.69 -0.40 11.84
C ILE A 72 6.11 -0.33 11.27
N PRO A 73 6.66 0.86 10.99
CA PRO A 73 7.98 1.01 10.39
C PRO A 73 9.06 0.33 11.24
N LEU A 74 9.58 -0.80 10.77
CA LEU A 74 10.56 -1.58 11.52
C LEU A 74 11.95 -0.96 11.41
N PHE A 75 12.32 -0.45 10.23
CA PHE A 75 13.67 0.04 9.95
C PHE A 75 13.64 1.42 9.31
N ASN A 76 14.62 2.26 9.64
CA ASN A 76 14.78 3.58 9.02
C ASN A 76 15.52 3.51 7.68
N SER A 77 16.18 2.38 7.38
CA SER A 77 16.92 2.19 6.14
C SER A 77 17.01 0.73 5.72
N GLU A 78 17.26 0.49 4.43
CA GLU A 78 17.60 -0.84 3.92
C GLU A 78 18.82 -1.44 4.64
N LYS A 79 19.81 -0.60 5.02
CA LYS A 79 21.01 -1.03 5.76
C LYS A 79 20.68 -1.61 7.13
N GLU A 80 19.79 -0.96 7.89
CA GLU A 80 19.35 -1.48 9.20
C GLU A 80 18.66 -2.83 9.06
N SER A 81 17.81 -2.99 8.05
CA SER A 81 17.14 -4.26 7.77
C SER A 81 18.13 -5.37 7.38
N ILE A 82 19.16 -5.05 6.58
CA ILE A 82 20.24 -5.99 6.24
C ILE A 82 20.99 -6.43 7.50
N ILE A 83 21.34 -5.50 8.38
CA ILE A 83 22.05 -5.81 9.64
C ILE A 83 21.18 -6.70 10.53
N PHE A 84 19.90 -6.37 10.68
CA PHE A 84 18.95 -7.16 11.46
C PHE A 84 18.86 -8.62 10.96
N LEU A 85 18.73 -8.82 9.66
CA LEU A 85 18.64 -10.16 9.07
C LEU A 85 19.94 -10.94 9.28
N LYS A 86 21.11 -10.31 9.04
CA LYS A 86 22.42 -10.95 9.24
C LYS A 86 22.67 -11.36 10.69
N ASN A 87 22.33 -10.50 11.64
CA ASN A 87 22.48 -10.79 13.07
C ASN A 87 21.62 -11.96 13.55
N ASN A 88 20.57 -12.29 12.79
CA ASN A 88 19.67 -13.42 13.05
C ASN A 88 19.89 -14.59 12.07
N ASN A 89 21.07 -14.67 11.42
CA ASN A 89 21.45 -15.75 10.50
C ASN A 89 20.52 -15.94 9.29
N LEU A 90 19.80 -14.91 8.88
CA LEU A 90 18.96 -14.91 7.69
C LEU A 90 19.69 -14.21 6.53
N ASN A 91 19.70 -14.83 5.35
CA ASN A 91 20.31 -14.22 4.16
C ASN A 91 19.43 -13.05 3.65
N PRO A 92 19.89 -11.79 3.69
CA PRO A 92 19.06 -10.65 3.31
C PRO A 92 18.63 -10.64 1.84
N SER A 93 19.42 -11.28 0.97
CA SER A 93 19.19 -11.31 -0.47
C SER A 93 18.19 -12.37 -0.91
N LYS A 94 17.90 -13.38 -0.06
CA LYS A 94 16.81 -14.33 -0.32
C LYS A 94 15.48 -13.58 -0.34
N THR A 95 14.51 -14.14 -1.05
CA THR A 95 13.10 -13.76 -0.96
C THR A 95 12.41 -14.58 0.13
N TYR A 96 11.26 -14.14 0.62
CA TYR A 96 10.49 -14.90 1.62
C TYR A 96 10.05 -16.27 1.08
N ILE A 97 9.80 -16.37 -0.22
CA ILE A 97 9.35 -17.61 -0.86
C ILE A 97 10.46 -18.67 -0.87
N GLU A 98 11.72 -18.25 -0.98
CA GLU A 98 12.91 -19.12 -0.98
C GLU A 98 13.30 -19.61 0.43
N LEU A 99 12.68 -19.07 1.49
CA LEU A 99 12.92 -19.53 2.84
C LEU A 99 12.27 -20.90 3.08
N ASN A 100 13.00 -21.78 3.76
CA ASN A 100 12.44 -23.01 4.28
C ASN A 100 11.50 -22.73 5.47
N ILE A 101 10.78 -23.74 5.96
CA ILE A 101 9.78 -23.59 7.02
C ILE A 101 10.41 -23.04 8.31
N SER A 102 11.57 -23.54 8.72
CA SER A 102 12.27 -23.08 9.93
C SER A 102 12.72 -21.62 9.81
N GLU A 103 13.33 -21.24 8.68
CA GLU A 103 13.70 -19.84 8.40
C GLU A 103 12.48 -18.90 8.42
N LYS A 104 11.33 -19.36 7.92
CA LYS A 104 10.08 -18.59 7.96
C LYS A 104 9.59 -18.38 9.38
N GLU A 105 9.52 -19.42 10.20
CA GLU A 105 9.05 -19.29 11.59
C GLU A 105 9.97 -18.39 12.41
N ILE A 106 11.30 -18.53 12.28
CA ILE A 106 12.27 -17.60 12.90
C ILE A 106 11.99 -16.15 12.47
N LEU A 107 11.82 -15.91 11.18
CA LEU A 107 11.55 -14.56 10.68
C LEU A 107 10.21 -14.01 11.19
N LYS A 108 9.18 -14.85 11.28
CA LYS A 108 7.86 -14.45 11.79
C LYS A 108 7.92 -14.01 13.25
N GLU A 109 8.58 -14.80 14.11
CA GLU A 109 8.78 -14.48 15.53
C GLU A 109 9.56 -13.17 15.68
N LEU A 110 10.68 -13.03 14.98
CA LEU A 110 11.50 -11.83 14.99
C LEU A 110 10.74 -10.56 14.57
N ILE A 111 9.91 -10.65 13.52
CA ILE A 111 9.11 -9.52 13.06
C ILE A 111 8.04 -9.16 14.10
N LEU A 112 7.36 -10.16 14.68
CA LEU A 112 6.32 -9.94 15.69
C LEU A 112 6.91 -9.24 16.92
N ASP A 113 7.98 -9.78 17.50
CA ASP A 113 8.64 -9.23 18.69
C ASP A 113 9.12 -7.80 18.43
N TYR A 114 9.72 -7.56 17.28
CA TYR A 114 10.24 -6.24 16.93
C TYR A 114 9.11 -5.22 16.73
N ALA A 115 8.00 -5.63 16.11
CA ALA A 115 6.83 -4.78 15.92
C ALA A 115 6.11 -4.47 17.24
N GLU A 116 5.94 -5.44 18.13
CA GLU A 116 5.32 -5.24 19.44
C GLU A 116 6.10 -4.27 20.31
N ASN A 117 7.44 -4.30 20.23
CA ASN A 117 8.31 -3.37 20.96
C ASN A 117 8.29 -1.94 20.41
N LYS A 118 7.77 -1.74 19.19
CA LYS A 118 7.63 -0.41 18.57
C LYS A 118 6.30 0.27 18.83
N VAL A 119 5.34 -0.41 19.45
CA VAL A 119 4.01 0.15 19.70
C VAL A 119 3.70 0.23 21.19
N PRO A 120 2.88 1.20 21.63
CA PRO A 120 2.41 1.24 23.02
C PRO A 120 1.69 -0.04 23.41
N ASN A 121 1.79 -0.44 24.68
CA ASN A 121 1.21 -1.70 25.21
C ASN A 121 -0.26 -1.91 24.82
N MET A 122 -1.03 -0.83 24.77
CA MET A 122 -2.44 -0.84 24.41
C MET A 122 -2.73 -1.29 22.96
N TYR A 123 -1.72 -1.41 22.10
CA TYR A 123 -1.83 -1.88 20.71
C TYR A 123 -1.22 -3.27 20.49
N LYS A 124 -0.42 -3.79 21.43
CA LYS A 124 0.32 -5.06 21.26
C LYS A 124 -0.58 -6.23 20.88
N THR A 125 -1.76 -6.33 21.49
CA THR A 125 -2.75 -7.39 21.21
C THR A 125 -3.25 -7.41 19.75
N PHE A 126 -3.10 -6.31 19.00
CA PHE A 126 -3.52 -6.20 17.60
C PHE A 126 -2.37 -6.37 16.59
N VAL A 127 -1.11 -6.42 17.07
CA VAL A 127 0.07 -6.52 16.20
C VAL A 127 0.10 -7.86 15.46
N LYS A 128 -0.31 -8.94 16.12
CA LYS A 128 -0.43 -10.26 15.50
C LYS A 128 -1.38 -10.25 14.29
N ASP A 129 -2.59 -9.71 14.45
CA ASP A 129 -3.60 -9.65 13.37
C ASP A 129 -3.22 -8.71 12.22
N LEU A 130 -2.36 -7.74 12.52
CA LEU A 130 -1.76 -6.85 11.53
C LEU A 130 -0.74 -7.60 10.65
N ILE A 131 0.13 -8.39 11.28
CA ILE A 131 1.28 -9.04 10.64
C ILE A 131 0.89 -10.37 10.00
N PHE A 132 -0.07 -11.11 10.55
CA PHE A 132 -0.41 -12.46 10.11
C PHE A 132 -1.85 -12.60 9.62
N GLY A 133 -2.04 -13.53 8.69
CA GLY A 133 -3.36 -13.99 8.26
C GLY A 133 -3.30 -14.65 6.89
N ASN A 134 -4.44 -14.70 6.22
CA ASN A 134 -4.54 -15.41 4.95
C ASN A 134 -3.84 -14.64 3.82
N THR A 135 -3.13 -15.39 2.99
CA THR A 135 -2.41 -14.88 1.82
C THR A 135 -2.61 -15.84 0.67
N TYR A 136 -2.52 -15.33 -0.55
CA TYR A 136 -2.89 -16.07 -1.75
C TYR A 136 -1.75 -16.04 -2.75
N TYR A 137 -1.45 -17.19 -3.33
CA TYR A 137 -0.32 -17.36 -4.24
C TYR A 137 -0.79 -17.87 -5.59
N PHE A 138 -0.27 -17.29 -6.66
CA PHE A 138 -0.43 -17.80 -8.00
C PHE A 138 0.63 -18.88 -8.27
N SER A 139 0.24 -20.14 -8.24
CA SER A 139 1.17 -21.28 -8.33
C SER A 139 1.98 -21.27 -9.64
N LYS A 140 1.36 -20.88 -10.76
CA LYS A 140 2.01 -20.75 -12.08
C LYS A 140 3.29 -19.92 -12.06
N TYR A 141 3.38 -18.93 -11.17
CA TYR A 141 4.50 -18.00 -11.09
C TYR A 141 5.25 -18.06 -9.76
N ASN A 142 4.85 -18.95 -8.84
CA ASN A 142 5.34 -18.99 -7.46
C ASN A 142 5.38 -17.57 -6.84
N MET A 143 4.25 -16.87 -6.86
CA MET A 143 4.16 -15.43 -6.58
C MET A 143 2.91 -15.11 -5.78
N GLU A 144 3.01 -14.21 -4.81
CA GLU A 144 1.83 -13.73 -4.09
C GLU A 144 0.90 -12.97 -5.04
N LEU A 145 -0.42 -13.19 -4.96
CA LEU A 145 -1.40 -12.50 -5.79
C LEU A 145 -1.34 -10.98 -5.63
N LYS A 146 -0.96 -10.45 -4.46
CA LYS A 146 -0.71 -9.02 -4.27
C LYS A 146 0.39 -8.50 -5.20
N GLU A 147 1.45 -9.27 -5.43
CA GLU A 147 2.51 -8.91 -6.38
C GLU A 147 2.04 -9.02 -7.83
N TYR A 148 1.24 -10.03 -8.14
CA TYR A 148 0.60 -10.18 -9.46
C TYR A 148 -0.29 -8.97 -9.79
N VAL A 149 -1.22 -8.63 -8.89
CA VAL A 149 -2.10 -7.47 -8.99
C VAL A 149 -1.32 -6.16 -9.06
N SER A 150 -0.24 -6.01 -8.27
CA SER A 150 0.64 -4.83 -8.33
C SER A 150 1.28 -4.66 -9.71
N LYS A 151 1.67 -5.75 -10.37
CA LYS A 151 2.22 -5.72 -11.74
C LYS A 151 1.16 -5.30 -12.76
N LEU A 152 -0.06 -5.85 -12.67
CA LEU A 152 -1.18 -5.40 -13.50
C LEU A 152 -1.47 -3.91 -13.30
N ASN A 153 -1.52 -3.46 -12.04
CA ASN A 153 -1.78 -2.08 -11.68
C ASN A 153 -0.68 -1.12 -12.19
N SER A 154 0.58 -1.59 -12.22
CA SER A 154 1.70 -0.82 -12.78
C SER A 154 1.51 -0.57 -14.28
N ALA A 155 1.17 -1.61 -15.05
CA ALA A 155 0.88 -1.48 -16.48
C ALA A 155 -0.39 -0.64 -16.73
N TYR A 156 -1.43 -0.82 -15.92
CA TYR A 156 -2.65 -0.02 -15.97
C TYR A 156 -2.37 1.48 -15.77
N LYS A 157 -1.52 1.83 -14.79
CA LYS A 157 -1.13 3.23 -14.54
C LYS A 157 -0.31 3.85 -15.67
N LEU A 158 0.34 3.03 -16.50
CA LEU A 158 0.98 3.45 -17.74
C LEU A 158 0.02 3.53 -18.93
N LYS A 159 -1.29 3.31 -18.71
CA LYS A 159 -2.36 3.29 -19.72
C LYS A 159 -2.28 2.13 -20.72
N GLU A 160 -1.58 1.05 -20.36
CA GLU A 160 -1.40 -0.15 -21.18
C GLU A 160 -2.59 -1.13 -21.02
N TYR A 161 -3.82 -0.65 -21.23
CA TYR A 161 -5.05 -1.37 -20.86
C TYR A 161 -5.21 -2.69 -21.62
N ASP A 162 -4.91 -2.73 -22.91
CA ASP A 162 -4.99 -3.95 -23.72
C ASP A 162 -4.00 -5.01 -23.25
N ILE A 163 -2.80 -4.60 -22.83
CA ILE A 163 -1.81 -5.51 -22.26
C ILE A 163 -2.34 -6.10 -20.95
N VAL A 164 -2.90 -5.25 -20.08
CA VAL A 164 -3.49 -5.70 -18.80
C VAL A 164 -4.64 -6.68 -19.05
N LYS A 165 -5.56 -6.36 -19.95
CA LYS A 165 -6.68 -7.22 -20.34
C LYS A 165 -6.21 -8.57 -20.86
N ASN A 166 -5.26 -8.57 -21.80
CA ASN A 166 -4.67 -9.81 -22.31
C ASN A 166 -3.96 -10.63 -21.22
N CYS A 167 -3.27 -9.97 -20.29
CA CYS A 167 -2.65 -10.66 -19.15
C CYS A 167 -3.70 -11.31 -18.24
N ILE A 168 -4.83 -10.65 -17.98
CA ILE A 168 -5.90 -11.24 -17.17
C ILE A 168 -6.51 -12.45 -17.87
N LEU A 169 -6.95 -12.29 -19.12
CA LEU A 169 -7.62 -13.34 -19.90
C LEU A 169 -6.73 -14.58 -20.08
N LYS A 170 -5.42 -14.37 -20.29
CA LYS A 170 -4.45 -15.46 -20.47
C LYS A 170 -3.77 -15.90 -19.17
N LYS A 171 -4.17 -15.35 -18.02
CA LYS A 171 -3.50 -15.58 -16.73
C LYS A 171 -1.98 -15.37 -16.84
N GLY A 172 -1.59 -14.31 -17.56
CA GLY A 172 -0.25 -13.88 -17.95
C GLY A 172 0.31 -12.76 -17.09
N LEU A 173 1.58 -12.41 -17.30
CA LEU A 173 2.24 -11.27 -16.65
C LEU A 173 2.52 -10.14 -17.65
N PRO A 174 2.42 -8.87 -17.24
CA PRO A 174 2.84 -7.76 -18.08
C PRO A 174 4.35 -7.84 -18.40
N PRO A 175 4.78 -7.29 -19.55
CA PRO A 175 6.19 -7.18 -19.92
C PRO A 175 7.06 -6.56 -18.82
N LYS A 176 8.22 -7.17 -18.53
CA LYS A 176 9.13 -6.74 -17.45
C LYS A 176 9.62 -5.29 -17.59
N ASN A 177 9.86 -4.84 -18.83
CA ASN A 177 10.29 -3.47 -19.13
C ASN A 177 9.24 -2.42 -18.73
N LEU A 178 7.95 -2.69 -18.92
CA LEU A 178 6.87 -1.81 -18.47
C LEU A 178 6.83 -1.70 -16.94
N ILE A 179 6.97 -2.83 -16.25
CA ILE A 179 7.03 -2.86 -14.79
C ILE A 179 8.24 -2.07 -14.29
N LEU A 180 9.40 -2.22 -14.94
CA LEU A 180 10.62 -1.50 -14.57
C LEU A 180 10.49 0.02 -14.80
N LYS A 181 9.84 0.43 -15.90
CA LYS A 181 9.54 1.83 -16.20
C LYS A 181 8.70 2.46 -15.08
N TYR A 182 7.56 1.86 -14.74
CA TYR A 182 6.70 2.34 -13.66
C TYR A 182 7.45 2.40 -12.31
N LYS A 183 8.22 1.35 -11.97
CA LYS A 183 9.01 1.34 -10.73
C LYS A 183 10.04 2.46 -10.67
N THR A 184 10.68 2.76 -11.79
CA THR A 184 11.66 3.85 -11.89
C THR A 184 10.99 5.20 -11.66
N ASP A 185 9.85 5.43 -12.30
CA ASP A 185 9.09 6.68 -12.15
C ASP A 185 8.50 6.85 -10.74
N LEU A 186 8.04 5.75 -10.14
CA LEU A 186 7.59 5.72 -8.75
C LEU A 186 8.74 6.01 -7.78
N SER A 187 9.92 5.42 -7.98
CA SER A 187 11.11 5.67 -7.15
C SER A 187 11.48 7.16 -7.16
N LYS A 188 11.56 7.78 -8.34
CA LYS A 188 11.80 9.23 -8.47
C LYS A 188 10.76 10.06 -7.73
N SER A 189 9.49 9.63 -7.78
CA SER A 189 8.40 10.30 -7.08
C SER A 189 8.50 10.16 -5.56
N ILE A 190 8.92 8.99 -5.06
CA ILE A 190 9.19 8.75 -3.64
C ILE A 190 10.33 9.65 -3.16
N ASP A 191 11.44 9.71 -3.89
CA ASP A 191 12.60 10.53 -3.54
C ASP A 191 12.24 12.02 -3.47
N LEU A 192 11.53 12.51 -4.49
CA LEU A 192 11.04 13.90 -4.54
C LEU A 192 10.05 14.19 -3.41
N PHE A 193 9.10 13.29 -3.16
CA PHE A 193 8.13 13.41 -2.08
C PHE A 193 8.81 13.46 -0.71
N ASN A 194 9.74 12.53 -0.44
CA ASN A 194 10.48 12.49 0.82
C ASN A 194 11.29 13.79 1.01
N LYS A 195 11.96 14.29 -0.03
CA LYS A 195 12.66 15.59 0.04
C LYS A 195 11.71 16.74 0.38
N LYS A 196 10.53 16.79 -0.26
CA LYS A 196 9.51 17.82 0.03
C LYS A 196 8.96 17.67 1.46
N LEU A 197 8.65 16.45 1.89
CA LEU A 197 8.12 16.14 3.23
C LEU A 197 9.12 16.53 4.33
N SER A 198 10.39 16.20 4.15
CA SER A 198 11.47 16.56 5.09
C SER A 198 11.64 18.09 5.23
N ASN A 199 11.28 18.87 4.22
CA ASN A 199 11.32 20.34 4.27
C ASN A 199 10.00 20.99 4.67
N SER A 200 8.92 20.20 4.78
CA SER A 200 7.59 20.71 5.09
C SER A 200 7.31 20.69 6.59
N LYS A 201 6.46 21.63 7.04
CA LYS A 201 5.85 21.59 8.38
C LYS A 201 4.70 20.59 8.35
N ILE A 202 4.74 19.63 9.28
CA ILE A 202 3.57 18.77 9.56
C ILE A 202 2.59 19.61 10.36
N ARG A 203 1.36 19.74 9.86
CA ARG A 203 0.25 20.35 10.60
C ARG A 203 -0.53 19.25 11.29
N GLU A 204 -1.11 19.57 12.42
CA GLU A 204 -1.95 18.65 13.18
C GLU A 204 -3.38 19.18 13.25
N PHE A 205 -4.34 18.27 13.26
CA PHE A 205 -5.77 18.56 13.45
C PHE A 205 -6.43 17.31 14.00
N SER A 206 -7.68 17.39 14.45
CA SER A 206 -8.39 16.23 14.99
C SER A 206 -9.63 15.88 14.16
N ILE A 207 -9.94 14.59 14.06
CA ILE A 207 -11.20 14.08 13.53
C ILE A 207 -11.99 13.40 14.64
N ASN A 208 -13.30 13.63 14.69
CA ASN A 208 -14.18 12.91 15.60
C ASN A 208 -14.73 11.65 14.93
N PHE A 209 -14.56 10.50 15.57
CA PHE A 209 -15.12 9.23 15.14
C PHE A 209 -15.75 8.51 16.33
N ASN A 210 -17.05 8.23 16.24
CA ASN A 210 -17.84 7.60 17.30
C ASN A 210 -17.67 8.27 18.69
N GLY A 211 -17.67 9.61 18.71
CA GLY A 211 -17.55 10.38 19.96
C GLY A 211 -16.13 10.45 20.53
N LYS A 212 -15.13 9.95 19.81
CA LYS A 212 -13.72 10.04 20.18
C LYS A 212 -12.93 10.88 19.17
N ASP A 213 -12.08 11.76 19.68
CA ASP A 213 -11.18 12.54 18.86
C ASP A 213 -9.88 11.78 18.57
N PHE A 214 -9.43 11.86 17.31
CA PHE A 214 -8.19 11.28 16.82
C PHE A 214 -7.31 12.36 16.22
N ASP A 215 -6.10 12.49 16.77
CA ASP A 215 -5.09 13.39 16.22
C ASP A 215 -4.61 12.88 14.88
N CYS A 216 -4.66 13.78 13.90
CA CYS A 216 -4.26 13.56 12.53
C CYS A 216 -3.06 14.45 12.20
N GLN A 217 -2.33 14.05 11.18
CA GLN A 217 -1.18 14.76 10.63
C GLN A 217 -1.46 15.09 9.18
N CYS A 218 -1.10 16.28 8.73
CA CYS A 218 -1.17 16.61 7.31
C CYS A 218 0.05 17.38 6.80
N VAL A 219 0.35 17.13 5.53
CA VAL A 219 1.24 17.96 4.73
C VAL A 219 0.44 18.61 3.63
N TYR A 220 0.67 19.89 3.41
CA TYR A 220 0.05 20.64 2.33
C TYR A 220 1.13 21.14 1.37
N PHE A 221 1.09 20.63 0.15
CA PHE A 221 1.93 21.11 -0.94
C PHE A 221 1.12 22.13 -1.74
N LYS A 222 1.35 23.41 -1.45
CA LYS A 222 0.80 24.50 -2.26
C LYS A 222 1.52 24.49 -3.61
N GLN A 223 0.79 24.38 -4.72
CA GLN A 223 1.40 24.55 -6.03
C GLN A 223 1.42 26.05 -6.35
N SER A 224 2.56 26.72 -6.17
CA SER A 224 2.72 28.08 -6.70
C SER A 224 3.01 28.06 -8.21
N LEU A 225 2.77 29.17 -8.90
CA LEU A 225 3.23 29.37 -10.29
C LEU A 225 4.74 29.12 -10.44
N TRP A 226 5.52 29.45 -9.41
CA TRP A 226 6.95 29.15 -9.33
C TRP A 226 7.26 27.66 -9.13
N ASP A 227 6.37 26.90 -8.50
CA ASP A 227 6.49 25.43 -8.38
C ASP A 227 6.12 24.72 -9.68
N LYS A 228 5.23 25.28 -10.51
CA LYS A 228 5.00 24.81 -11.90
C LYS A 228 6.27 25.00 -12.74
N ILE A 229 6.93 26.16 -12.61
CA ILE A 229 8.21 26.45 -13.30
C ILE A 229 9.34 25.56 -12.75
N LYS A 230 9.49 25.42 -11.42
CA LYS A 230 10.48 24.52 -10.82
C LYS A 230 10.18 23.05 -11.08
N GLY A 231 8.92 22.64 -11.19
CA GLY A 231 8.50 21.29 -11.57
C GLY A 231 9.00 20.92 -12.97
N TRP A 232 9.13 21.91 -13.86
CA TRP A 232 9.70 21.74 -15.19
C TRP A 232 11.23 21.47 -15.15
N PHE A 233 11.95 22.00 -14.16
CA PHE A 233 13.41 21.83 -13.99
C PHE A 233 13.83 20.75 -12.98
N PHE A 234 13.00 20.45 -11.97
CA PHE A 234 13.32 19.57 -10.83
C PHE A 234 12.35 18.37 -10.70
N GLY A 235 11.40 18.23 -11.61
CA GLY A 235 10.40 17.18 -11.63
C GLY A 235 9.15 17.51 -10.80
N GLU A 236 8.01 16.98 -11.25
CA GLU A 236 6.73 17.05 -10.53
C GLU A 236 6.32 15.65 -10.05
N ILE A 237 5.68 15.59 -8.88
CA ILE A 237 5.10 14.34 -8.39
C ILE A 237 3.85 14.05 -9.21
N ASN A 238 3.89 12.99 -10.01
CA ASN A 238 2.72 12.57 -10.78
C ASN A 238 1.56 12.18 -9.84
N GLY A 239 0.37 12.75 -10.09
CA GLY A 239 -0.89 12.47 -9.39
C GLY A 239 -1.16 10.97 -9.14
N ILE A 240 -0.81 10.11 -10.11
CA ILE A 240 -1.03 8.66 -10.03
C ILE A 240 -0.23 7.95 -8.91
N HIS A 241 0.81 8.61 -8.37
CA HIS A 241 1.70 8.04 -7.36
C HIS A 241 1.29 8.41 -5.93
N TYR A 242 0.50 9.46 -5.71
CA TYR A 242 0.05 9.87 -4.37
C TYR A 242 -0.55 8.73 -3.50
N PRO A 243 -1.34 7.78 -4.04
CA PRO A 243 -1.72 6.57 -3.32
C PRO A 243 -0.56 5.80 -2.69
N ALA A 244 0.50 5.56 -3.45
CA ALA A 244 1.67 4.85 -2.96
C ALA A 244 2.49 5.73 -2.00
N LEU A 245 2.53 7.05 -2.24
CA LEU A 245 3.25 8.00 -1.39
C LEU A 245 2.65 8.12 0.01
N ALA A 246 1.31 8.17 0.14
CA ALA A 246 0.65 8.12 1.45
C ALA A 246 0.89 6.80 2.20
N ASN A 247 1.17 5.73 1.47
CA ASN A 247 1.53 4.47 2.10
C ASN A 247 2.98 4.50 2.61
N ILE A 248 3.91 4.93 1.77
CA ILE A 248 5.35 4.93 2.05
C ILE A 248 5.75 6.05 3.01
N SER A 249 4.94 7.11 3.14
CA SER A 249 5.22 8.26 4.03
C SER A 249 5.44 7.86 5.48
N TYR A 250 4.82 6.78 5.95
CA TYR A 250 5.01 6.27 7.31
C TYR A 250 6.43 5.77 7.58
N ASN A 251 7.24 5.50 6.55
CA ASN A 251 8.66 5.21 6.72
C ASN A 251 9.50 6.48 6.94
N ASN A 252 8.91 7.67 6.81
CA ASN A 252 9.58 8.94 7.11
C ASN A 252 9.45 9.25 8.61
N GLN A 253 10.58 9.57 9.26
CA GLN A 253 10.66 9.83 10.70
C GLN A 253 9.77 11.00 11.19
N LYS A 254 9.31 11.89 10.31
CA LYS A 254 8.38 12.97 10.67
C LYS A 254 6.93 12.51 10.82
N ILE A 255 6.58 11.33 10.29
CA ILE A 255 5.21 10.83 10.27
C ILE A 255 5.04 9.82 11.40
N ASP A 256 4.02 10.03 12.21
CA ASP A 256 3.65 9.12 13.29
C ASP A 256 2.81 7.98 12.72
N SER A 257 3.29 6.75 12.80
CA SER A 257 2.59 5.56 12.31
C SER A 257 1.33 5.18 13.11
N LEU A 258 1.03 5.91 14.17
CA LEU A 258 -0.20 5.76 14.96
C LEU A 258 -1.16 6.95 14.82
N LYS A 259 -0.91 7.88 13.89
CA LYS A 259 -1.84 8.96 13.52
C LYS A 259 -2.29 8.84 12.07
N PRO A 260 -3.55 9.14 11.72
CA PRO A 260 -3.96 9.28 10.33
C PRO A 260 -3.16 10.38 9.63
N PHE A 261 -2.71 10.11 8.40
CA PHE A 261 -1.89 11.03 7.62
C PHE A 261 -2.61 11.49 6.35
N PHE A 262 -2.58 12.79 6.08
CA PHE A 262 -3.22 13.45 4.95
C PHE A 262 -2.19 14.20 4.10
N ILE A 263 -2.18 13.94 2.80
CA ILE A 263 -1.46 14.70 1.79
C ILE A 263 -2.48 15.56 1.05
N LEU A 264 -2.27 16.87 1.12
CA LEU A 264 -3.12 17.88 0.50
C LEU A 264 -2.31 18.55 -0.63
N ASN A 265 -2.85 18.62 -1.85
CA ASN A 265 -2.22 19.28 -2.99
C ASN A 265 -3.24 20.11 -3.76
N ASP A 266 -2.88 21.34 -4.12
CA ASP A 266 -3.76 22.23 -4.88
C ASP A 266 -3.98 21.74 -6.30
N ASN A 267 -5.19 21.98 -6.80
CA ASN A 267 -5.53 21.97 -8.21
C ASN A 267 -6.53 23.10 -8.52
N GLU A 268 -5.99 24.30 -8.70
CA GLU A 268 -6.70 25.55 -9.08
C GLU A 268 -7.85 25.91 -8.11
N ASP A 269 -9.03 25.31 -8.26
CA ASP A 269 -10.23 25.58 -7.44
C ASP A 269 -10.53 24.49 -6.39
N GLU A 270 -9.83 23.35 -6.44
CA GLU A 270 -10.07 22.20 -5.57
C GLU A 270 -8.79 21.68 -4.94
N ILE A 271 -8.93 21.03 -3.78
CA ILE A 271 -7.80 20.49 -3.05
C ILE A 271 -7.87 18.97 -3.13
N ASN A 272 -6.88 18.39 -3.81
CA ASN A 272 -6.73 16.95 -3.86
C ASN A 272 -6.26 16.45 -2.49
N VAL A 273 -6.98 15.48 -1.97
CA VAL A 273 -6.73 14.88 -0.66
C VAL A 273 -6.46 13.40 -0.86
N VAL A 274 -5.30 12.99 -0.38
CA VAL A 274 -4.96 11.60 -0.20
C VAL A 274 -4.73 11.36 1.27
N ALA A 275 -5.45 10.41 1.88
CA ALA A 275 -5.33 10.15 3.29
C ALA A 275 -5.20 8.67 3.57
N ARG A 276 -4.49 8.31 4.64
CA ARG A 276 -4.37 6.94 5.12
C ARG A 276 -4.56 6.89 6.63
N VAL A 277 -5.34 5.93 7.11
CA VAL A 277 -5.44 5.54 8.52
C VAL A 277 -4.55 4.32 8.77
N PRO A 278 -3.69 4.35 9.81
CA PRO A 278 -2.95 3.17 10.24
C PRO A 278 -3.89 2.01 10.59
N LYS A 279 -3.58 0.79 10.12
CA LYS A 279 -4.43 -0.38 10.38
C LYS A 279 -4.57 -0.72 11.86
N LEU A 280 -3.59 -0.38 12.70
CA LEU A 280 -3.70 -0.55 14.15
C LEU A 280 -4.84 0.27 14.76
N LEU A 281 -5.09 1.48 14.25
CA LEU A 281 -6.24 2.28 14.70
C LEU A 281 -7.57 1.65 14.29
N TYR A 282 -7.62 1.03 13.11
CA TYR A 282 -8.78 0.27 12.68
C TYR A 282 -9.00 -0.98 13.53
N LEU A 283 -7.98 -1.81 13.74
CA LEU A 283 -8.10 -3.04 14.52
C LEU A 283 -8.56 -2.76 15.95
N LYS A 284 -8.11 -1.65 16.52
CA LYS A 284 -8.47 -1.26 17.89
C LYS A 284 -9.82 -0.55 18.02
N TYR A 285 -10.08 0.42 17.15
CA TYR A 285 -11.21 1.35 17.31
C TYR A 285 -12.25 1.27 16.19
N GLY A 286 -12.02 0.46 15.16
CA GLY A 286 -12.82 0.46 13.95
C GLY A 286 -12.68 1.74 13.12
N LEU A 287 -11.66 2.57 13.37
CA LEU A 287 -11.47 3.84 12.67
C LEU A 287 -11.29 3.60 11.16
N THR A 288 -12.24 4.12 10.38
CA THR A 288 -12.18 4.17 8.92
C THR A 288 -12.35 5.60 8.45
N LEU A 289 -11.92 5.96 7.25
CA LEU A 289 -12.17 7.31 6.72
C LEU A 289 -13.56 7.48 6.08
N ASN A 290 -14.30 6.39 5.87
CA ASN A 290 -15.61 6.39 5.21
C ASN A 290 -16.61 7.41 5.79
N HIS A 291 -16.60 7.61 7.12
CA HIS A 291 -17.50 8.55 7.81
C HIS A 291 -17.27 10.02 7.44
N ILE A 292 -16.12 10.36 6.86
CA ILE A 292 -15.78 11.72 6.40
C ILE A 292 -16.25 11.91 4.93
N LYS A 293 -17.12 11.03 4.42
CA LYS A 293 -17.52 10.94 2.99
C LYS A 293 -16.32 10.71 2.06
N LEU A 294 -15.41 9.87 2.52
CA LEU A 294 -14.15 9.57 1.85
C LEU A 294 -14.18 8.12 1.33
N ASN A 295 -14.04 7.90 0.02
CA ASN A 295 -14.05 6.58 -0.61
C ASN A 295 -12.89 5.69 -0.12
N GLY A 296 -13.16 4.69 0.74
CA GLY A 296 -12.24 3.59 1.08
C GLY A 296 -12.07 3.30 2.58
N LYS A 297 -11.85 2.02 2.95
CA LYS A 297 -11.76 1.60 4.37
C LYS A 297 -10.57 2.23 5.12
N HIS A 298 -9.37 2.25 4.53
CA HIS A 298 -8.13 2.71 5.20
C HIS A 298 -7.31 3.73 4.40
N THR A 299 -7.62 3.92 3.13
CA THR A 299 -6.98 4.92 2.27
C THR A 299 -8.06 5.64 1.48
N TYR A 300 -7.95 6.95 1.39
CA TYR A 300 -8.88 7.82 0.68
C TYR A 300 -8.20 8.58 -0.45
N PHE A 301 -8.96 8.76 -1.53
CA PHE A 301 -8.67 9.66 -2.64
C PHE A 301 -9.90 10.49 -2.98
N GLY A 302 -9.74 11.81 -2.99
CA GLY A 302 -10.78 12.68 -3.54
C GLY A 302 -10.46 14.15 -3.40
N LYS A 303 -11.49 14.98 -3.51
CA LYS A 303 -11.36 16.44 -3.60
C LYS A 303 -12.13 17.11 -2.47
N TRP A 304 -11.53 18.10 -1.86
CA TRP A 304 -12.19 18.95 -0.86
C TRP A 304 -12.41 20.35 -1.43
N ASN A 305 -13.57 20.91 -1.10
CA ASN A 305 -13.82 22.32 -1.32
C ASN A 305 -13.01 23.17 -0.31
N THR A 306 -12.79 24.44 -0.65
CA THR A 306 -11.99 25.37 0.15
C THR A 306 -12.55 25.55 1.57
N LYS A 307 -13.87 25.39 1.78
CA LYS A 307 -14.51 25.51 3.09
C LYS A 307 -14.13 24.36 4.03
N ASN A 308 -14.15 23.12 3.54
CA ASN A 308 -13.73 21.95 4.32
C ASN A 308 -12.22 22.00 4.60
N PHE A 309 -11.44 22.49 3.65
CA PHE A 309 -10.01 22.68 3.82
C PHE A 309 -9.65 23.77 4.85
N LYS A 310 -10.34 24.92 4.82
CA LYS A 310 -10.10 26.01 5.80
C LYS A 310 -10.33 25.57 7.25
N LYS A 311 -11.35 24.73 7.50
CA LYS A 311 -11.60 24.12 8.82
C LYS A 311 -10.41 23.33 9.38
N ILE A 312 -9.50 22.87 8.53
CA ILE A 312 -8.31 22.09 8.92
C ILE A 312 -7.06 22.97 8.99
N LEU A 313 -7.03 24.11 8.29
CA LEU A 313 -5.89 25.04 8.34
C LEU A 313 -6.00 26.10 9.45
N ASP A 314 -7.20 26.40 9.93
CA ASP A 314 -7.48 27.43 10.96
C ASP A 314 -7.34 26.89 12.41
N VAL A 315 -6.67 25.74 12.59
CA VAL A 315 -6.36 25.12 13.90
C VAL A 315 -4.90 25.39 14.29
#